data_AF-A0AA40TH79-F1
#
_entry.id   AF-A0AA40TH79-F1
#
_cell.length_a   1.000
_cell.length_b   1.000
_cell.length_c   1.000
_cell.angle_alpha   90.00
_cell.angle_beta   90.00
_cell.angle_gamma   90.00
#
_symmetry.space_group_name_H-M   'P 1'
#
loop_
_entity.id
_entity.type
_entity.pdbx_description
1 polymer ?
#
loop_
_entity_poly.entity_id
_entity_poly.type
_entity_poly.pdbx_seq_one_letter_code
_entity_poly.pdbx_strand_id
1 'polypeptide(L)'
;RNEPVQPIPESIPTDARKVALGFTLYHDPRISGDSTISCAHCHALNAGGVDGRKTSIGVGGAVGPINAPTVFNSVFNVEQFWDGRAPTLQAQAGGPPLNPIEMASKSWDEIIQKLDKDPQLKQEFIAVYPQGFSGDNIT
;
A
#
# COMPACT_ATOMS: atom_id res chain seq x y z
N ARG A 1 27.43 24.06 -3.81
CA ARG A 1 26.83 22.77 -3.39
C ARG A 1 26.05 23.04 -2.11
N ASN A 2 24.82 23.55 -2.25
CA ASN A 2 23.78 23.75 -1.22
C ASN A 2 22.55 24.34 -1.95
N GLU A 3 22.19 23.75 -3.09
CA GLU A 3 21.04 24.23 -3.85
C GLU A 3 19.75 23.75 -3.14
N PRO A 4 18.69 24.58 -3.06
CA PRO A 4 17.43 24.20 -2.42
C PRO A 4 16.76 22.96 -3.03
N VAL A 5 17.08 22.63 -4.28
CA VAL A 5 16.63 21.42 -4.98
C VAL A 5 17.84 20.58 -5.36
N GLN A 6 17.77 19.29 -5.05
CA GLN A 6 18.80 18.31 -5.40
C GLN A 6 18.20 17.25 -6.33
N PRO A 7 19.01 16.62 -7.21
CA PRO A 7 18.57 15.47 -7.99
C PRO A 7 18.06 14.35 -7.09
N ILE A 8 17.04 13.62 -7.57
CA ILE A 8 16.58 12.40 -6.90
C ILE A 8 17.70 11.35 -7.00
N PRO A 9 18.05 10.65 -5.90
CA PRO A 9 19.01 9.55 -5.96
C PRO A 9 18.57 8.47 -6.95
N GLU A 10 19.49 7.94 -7.74
CA GLU A 10 19.19 6.87 -8.71
C GLU A 10 18.77 5.55 -8.04
N SER A 11 19.17 5.35 -6.77
CA SER A 11 18.77 4.19 -5.99
C SER A 11 18.63 4.52 -4.51
N ILE A 12 17.79 3.74 -3.83
CA ILE A 12 17.63 3.72 -2.39
C ILE A 12 17.91 2.28 -1.95
N PRO A 13 18.68 2.04 -0.87
CA PRO A 13 18.90 0.69 -0.37
C PRO A 13 17.59 -0.02 -0.04
N THR A 14 17.40 -1.22 -0.61
CA THR A 14 16.20 -2.05 -0.40
C THR A 14 16.60 -3.53 -0.36
N ASP A 15 15.76 -4.38 0.25
CA ASP A 15 15.86 -5.84 0.11
C ASP A 15 15.01 -6.28 -1.09
N ALA A 16 15.63 -6.82 -2.13
CA ALA A 16 14.95 -7.23 -3.35
C ALA A 16 13.81 -8.23 -3.11
N ARG A 17 13.92 -9.11 -2.10
CA ARG A 17 12.86 -10.07 -1.75
C ARG A 17 11.68 -9.37 -1.11
N LYS A 18 11.93 -8.36 -0.27
CA LYS A 18 10.87 -7.50 0.30
C LYS A 18 10.20 -6.67 -0.79
N VAL A 19 10.97 -6.15 -1.75
CA VAL A 19 10.41 -5.40 -2.90
C VAL A 19 9.48 -6.29 -3.72
N ALA A 20 9.90 -7.52 -4.05
CA ALA A 20 9.06 -8.45 -4.78
C ALA A 20 7.77 -8.81 -4.02
N LEU A 21 7.88 -9.12 -2.73
CA LEU A 21 6.72 -9.42 -1.89
C LEU A 21 5.78 -8.23 -1.75
N GLY A 22 6.33 -7.04 -1.49
CA GLY A 22 5.56 -5.80 -1.40
C GLY A 22 4.86 -5.46 -2.72
N PHE A 23 5.50 -5.70 -3.86
CA PHE A 23 4.88 -5.53 -5.18
C PHE A 23 3.68 -6.46 -5.36
N THR A 24 3.79 -7.73 -4.95
CA THR A 24 2.67 -8.68 -4.96
C THR A 24 1.52 -8.16 -4.11
N LEU A 25 1.78 -7.78 -2.85
CA LEU A 25 0.76 -7.29 -1.93
C LEU A 25 0.10 -5.98 -2.39
N TYR A 26 0.89 -5.06 -2.98
CA TYR A 26 0.40 -3.79 -3.53
C TYR A 26 -0.65 -3.98 -4.64
N HIS A 27 -0.55 -5.07 -5.39
CA HIS A 27 -1.47 -5.42 -6.47
C HIS A 27 -2.54 -6.43 -6.05
N ASP A 28 -2.46 -7.00 -4.84
CA ASP A 28 -3.36 -8.07 -4.40
C ASP A 28 -4.70 -7.49 -3.90
N PRO A 29 -5.83 -7.76 -4.60
CA PRO A 29 -7.10 -7.21 -4.18
C PRO A 29 -7.64 -7.89 -2.92
N ARG A 30 -7.10 -9.04 -2.50
CA ARG A 30 -7.51 -9.73 -1.26
C ARG A 30 -7.26 -8.88 0.01
N ILE A 31 -6.51 -7.79 -0.10
CA ILE A 31 -6.37 -6.79 0.97
C ILE A 31 -7.70 -6.04 1.22
N SER A 32 -8.60 -5.91 0.24
CA SER A 32 -9.94 -5.33 0.44
C SER A 32 -10.96 -6.36 0.94
N GLY A 33 -11.98 -5.89 1.65
CA GLY A 33 -13.01 -6.71 2.29
C GLY A 33 -13.77 -7.59 1.29
N ASP A 34 -14.05 -7.06 0.11
CA ASP A 34 -14.75 -7.75 -0.98
C ASP A 34 -13.80 -8.38 -2.03
N SER A 35 -12.49 -8.27 -1.82
CA SER A 35 -11.44 -8.72 -2.74
C SER A 35 -11.50 -8.09 -4.15
N THR A 36 -11.92 -6.83 -4.27
CA THR A 36 -11.98 -6.09 -5.54
C THR A 36 -10.98 -4.95 -5.69
N ILE A 37 -10.39 -4.46 -4.58
CA ILE A 37 -9.52 -3.29 -4.56
C ILE A 37 -8.15 -3.62 -3.96
N SER A 38 -7.09 -3.18 -4.64
CA SER A 38 -5.71 -3.19 -4.14
C SER A 38 -5.17 -1.76 -4.08
N CYS A 39 -3.97 -1.56 -3.54
CA CYS A 39 -3.30 -0.26 -3.52
C CYS A 39 -3.15 0.30 -4.95
N ALA A 40 -2.82 -0.56 -5.91
CA ALA A 40 -2.68 -0.23 -7.32
C ALA A 40 -3.96 0.31 -7.98
N HIS A 41 -5.14 0.08 -7.39
CA HIS A 41 -6.41 0.58 -7.93
C HIS A 41 -6.52 2.11 -7.83
N CYS A 42 -6.09 2.68 -6.69
CA CYS A 42 -6.08 4.13 -6.45
C CYS A 42 -4.73 4.78 -6.82
N HIS A 43 -3.67 3.98 -6.88
CA HIS A 43 -2.30 4.44 -7.10
C HIS A 43 -1.64 3.68 -8.26
N ALA A 44 -2.22 3.79 -9.45
CA ALA A 44 -1.79 3.01 -10.60
C ALA A 44 -0.40 3.44 -11.10
N LEU A 45 0.57 2.51 -11.09
CA LEU A 45 1.97 2.81 -11.43
C LEU A 45 2.14 3.20 -12.91
N ASN A 46 1.26 2.74 -13.80
CA ASN A 46 1.24 3.12 -15.22
C ASN A 46 0.53 4.47 -15.48
N ALA A 47 -0.01 5.11 -14.45
CA ALA A 47 -0.71 6.40 -14.53
C ALA A 47 -0.12 7.43 -13.54
N GLY A 48 1.19 7.37 -13.30
CA GLY A 48 1.89 8.32 -12.43
C GLY A 48 1.66 8.10 -10.94
N GLY A 49 1.23 6.90 -10.53
CA GLY A 49 1.01 6.54 -9.12
C GLY A 49 -0.29 7.09 -8.53
N VAL A 50 -1.26 7.47 -9.37
CA VAL A 50 -2.57 8.03 -8.99
C VAL A 50 -3.68 7.40 -9.83
N ASP A 51 -4.94 7.68 -9.48
CA ASP A 51 -6.12 7.25 -10.23
C ASP A 51 -6.64 8.29 -11.25
N GLY A 52 -6.07 9.50 -11.23
CA GLY A 52 -6.47 10.61 -12.12
C GLY A 52 -7.86 11.18 -11.84
N ARG A 53 -8.47 10.90 -10.67
CA ARG A 53 -9.82 11.34 -10.31
C ARG A 53 -9.78 12.55 -9.37
N LYS A 54 -10.90 13.28 -9.29
CA LYS A 54 -11.07 14.34 -8.27
C LYS A 54 -10.92 13.76 -6.86
N THR A 55 -11.57 12.63 -6.60
CA THR A 55 -11.42 11.81 -5.39
C THR A 55 -11.56 10.34 -5.77
N SER A 56 -10.99 9.45 -4.95
CA SER A 56 -10.93 8.02 -5.26
C SER A 56 -12.27 7.31 -5.06
N ILE A 57 -12.42 6.18 -5.74
CA ILE A 57 -13.58 5.29 -5.63
C ILE A 57 -13.12 4.02 -4.95
N GLY A 58 -13.65 3.75 -3.76
CA GLY A 58 -13.39 2.54 -2.98
C GLY A 58 -14.47 1.46 -3.18
N VAL A 59 -14.49 0.52 -2.23
CA VAL A 59 -15.35 -0.67 -2.27
C VAL A 59 -16.82 -0.28 -2.41
N GLY A 60 -17.56 -1.02 -3.23
CA GLY A 60 -18.98 -0.77 -3.48
C GLY A 60 -19.29 0.56 -4.19
N GLY A 61 -18.28 1.23 -4.77
CA GLY A 61 -18.45 2.53 -5.42
C GLY A 61 -18.44 3.71 -4.44
N ALA A 62 -17.98 3.51 -3.21
CA ALA A 62 -17.87 4.58 -2.22
C ALA A 62 -16.92 5.68 -2.72
N VAL A 63 -17.34 6.95 -2.62
CA VAL A 63 -16.54 8.09 -3.08
C VAL A 63 -15.78 8.67 -1.89
N GLY A 64 -14.45 8.64 -1.96
CA GLY A 64 -13.55 9.19 -0.95
C GLY A 64 -13.64 10.72 -0.84
N PRO A 65 -13.20 11.30 0.29
CA PRO A 65 -13.33 12.74 0.55
C PRO A 65 -12.21 13.58 -0.06
N ILE A 66 -11.13 12.96 -0.54
CA ILE A 66 -9.91 13.64 -0.98
C ILE A 66 -9.28 12.95 -2.18
N ASN A 67 -8.45 13.68 -2.93
CA ASN A 67 -7.66 13.16 -4.04
C ASN A 67 -6.54 12.23 -3.52
N ALA A 68 -6.35 11.08 -4.19
CA ALA A 68 -5.25 10.19 -3.91
C ALA A 68 -3.90 10.82 -4.36
N PRO A 69 -2.95 11.07 -3.43
CA PRO A 69 -1.63 11.56 -3.81
C PRO A 69 -0.84 10.49 -4.56
N THR A 70 0.20 10.88 -5.29
CA THR A 70 1.06 9.90 -5.97
C THR A 70 1.88 9.07 -4.98
N VAL A 71 2.08 7.79 -5.29
CA VAL A 71 3.07 6.93 -4.60
C VAL A 71 4.50 7.17 -5.08
N PHE A 72 4.71 7.84 -6.21
CA PHE A 72 6.05 8.13 -6.69
C PHE A 72 6.73 9.14 -5.76
N ASN A 73 7.95 8.83 -5.35
CA ASN A 73 8.77 9.66 -4.46
C ASN A 73 8.18 9.88 -3.05
N SER A 74 7.09 9.18 -2.68
CA SER A 74 6.45 9.32 -1.36
C SER A 74 7.37 8.93 -0.20
N VAL A 75 8.40 8.13 -0.47
CA VAL A 75 9.49 7.79 0.46
C VAL A 75 10.27 9.03 0.94
N PHE A 76 10.23 10.14 0.20
CA PHE A 76 10.88 11.40 0.58
C PHE A 76 9.95 12.37 1.31
N ASN A 77 8.67 12.05 1.46
CA ASN A 77 7.77 12.87 2.29
C ASN A 77 8.23 12.80 3.75
N VAL A 78 8.14 13.93 4.46
CA VAL A 78 8.41 14.00 5.90
C VAL A 78 7.35 13.21 6.68
N GLU A 79 6.08 13.36 6.29
CA GLU A 79 4.91 12.66 6.81
C GLU A 79 3.99 12.26 5.65
N GLN A 80 3.13 11.29 5.90
CA GLN A 80 2.21 10.72 4.91
C GLN A 80 0.77 11.17 5.16
N PHE A 81 -0.07 11.00 4.13
CA PHE A 81 -1.39 11.64 3.98
C PHE A 81 -1.33 13.17 3.87
N TRP A 82 -2.40 13.76 3.34
CA TRP A 82 -2.53 15.21 3.16
C TRP A 82 -2.45 16.02 4.48
N ASP A 83 -2.85 15.41 5.59
CA ASP A 83 -2.86 16.00 6.92
C ASP A 83 -1.65 15.56 7.78
N GLY A 84 -0.70 14.82 7.21
CA GLY A 84 0.52 14.38 7.91
C GLY A 84 0.30 13.33 9.00
N ARG A 85 -0.91 12.76 9.15
CA ARG A 85 -1.25 11.93 10.31
C ARG A 85 -0.48 10.60 10.42
N ALA A 86 0.24 10.19 9.38
CA ALA A 86 1.04 8.97 9.39
C ALA A 86 2.54 9.31 9.26
N PRO A 87 3.39 8.92 10.23
CA PRO A 87 4.80 9.32 10.23
C PRO A 87 5.66 8.55 9.22
N THR A 88 5.18 7.42 8.69
CA THR A 88 5.95 6.55 7.79
C THR A 88 5.06 5.92 6.72
N LEU A 89 5.67 5.40 5.65
CA LEU A 89 4.96 4.63 4.62
C LEU A 89 4.28 3.38 5.20
N GLN A 90 4.95 2.66 6.10
CA GLN A 90 4.38 1.49 6.77
C GLN A 90 3.13 1.86 7.59
N ALA A 91 3.19 2.96 8.37
CA ALA A 91 2.04 3.45 9.12
C ALA A 91 0.89 3.90 8.19
N GLN A 92 1.23 4.50 7.03
CA GLN A 92 0.24 4.86 6.01
C GLN A 92 -0.43 3.62 5.42
N ALA A 93 0.33 2.59 5.04
CA ALA A 93 -0.18 1.35 4.48
C ALA A 93 -1.10 0.59 5.45
N GLY A 94 -0.96 0.81 6.76
CA GLY A 94 -1.85 0.29 7.80
C GLY A 94 -3.29 0.81 7.76
N GLY A 95 -3.53 1.97 7.14
CA GLY A 95 -4.82 2.66 7.15
C GLY A 95 -5.83 2.18 6.09
N PRO A 96 -5.52 2.31 4.79
CA PRO A 96 -6.46 2.01 3.70
C PRO A 96 -7.14 0.64 3.75
N PRO A 97 -6.44 -0.46 4.12
CA PRO A 97 -7.06 -1.79 4.21
C PRO A 97 -8.31 -1.81 5.09
N LEU A 98 -8.30 -1.07 6.21
CA LEU A 98 -9.37 -1.04 7.19
C LEU A 98 -10.31 0.17 7.05
N ASN A 99 -10.04 1.08 6.12
CA ASN A 99 -10.91 2.23 5.89
C ASN A 99 -12.18 1.77 5.15
N PRO A 100 -13.39 1.97 5.72
CA PRO A 100 -14.65 1.49 5.14
C PRO A 100 -15.04 2.17 3.82
N ILE A 101 -14.44 3.31 3.49
CA ILE A 101 -14.67 4.05 2.24
C ILE A 101 -13.62 3.69 1.18
N GLU A 102 -12.51 3.07 1.57
CA GLU A 102 -11.43 2.66 0.66
C GLU A 102 -11.48 1.14 0.40
N MET A 103 -10.84 0.33 1.24
CA MET A 103 -10.70 -1.12 1.02
C MET A 103 -11.61 -1.95 1.93
N ALA A 104 -12.15 -1.39 3.01
CA ALA A 104 -13.24 -1.95 3.81
C ALA A 104 -13.04 -3.39 4.35
N SER A 105 -11.80 -3.87 4.53
CA SER A 105 -11.58 -5.08 5.34
C SER A 105 -11.91 -4.79 6.80
N LYS A 106 -12.52 -5.75 7.50
CA LYS A 106 -12.98 -5.59 8.89
C LYS A 106 -11.85 -5.71 9.91
N SER A 107 -10.80 -6.45 9.57
CA SER A 107 -9.62 -6.66 10.41
C SER A 107 -8.45 -7.20 9.60
N TRP A 108 -7.25 -7.13 10.18
CA TRP A 108 -6.10 -7.85 9.65
C TRP A 108 -6.30 -9.36 9.65
N ASP A 109 -7.00 -9.94 10.62
CA ASP A 109 -7.32 -11.37 10.63
C ASP A 109 -8.13 -11.78 9.40
N GLU A 110 -9.06 -10.93 8.95
CA GLU A 110 -9.82 -11.19 7.72
C GLU A 110 -8.90 -11.21 6.49
N ILE A 111 -7.99 -10.24 6.38
CA ILE A 111 -7.00 -10.18 5.30
C ILE A 111 -6.11 -11.43 5.33
N ILE A 112 -5.58 -11.77 6.52
CA ILE A 112 -4.72 -12.93 6.72
C ILE A 112 -5.46 -14.21 6.32
N GLN A 113 -6.73 -14.40 6.70
CA GLN A 113 -7.52 -15.56 6.29
C GLN A 113 -7.71 -15.67 4.78
N LYS A 114 -7.72 -14.55 4.05
CA LYS A 114 -7.78 -14.54 2.58
C LYS A 114 -6.42 -14.90 1.98
N LEU A 115 -5.34 -14.29 2.47
CA LEU A 115 -3.97 -14.56 1.98
C LEU A 115 -3.49 -15.97 2.33
N ASP A 116 -3.87 -16.53 3.48
CA ASP A 116 -3.44 -17.86 3.94
C ASP A 116 -3.99 -19.01 3.07
N LYS A 117 -5.02 -18.74 2.25
CA LYS A 117 -5.57 -19.69 1.27
C LYS A 117 -4.70 -19.83 0.02
N ASP A 118 -3.60 -19.09 -0.07
CA ASP A 118 -2.64 -19.13 -1.16
C ASP A 118 -1.32 -19.75 -0.67
N PRO A 119 -1.09 -21.05 -0.94
CA PRO A 119 0.09 -21.74 -0.46
C PRO A 119 1.39 -21.15 -1.02
N GLN A 120 1.35 -20.62 -2.24
CA GLN A 120 2.52 -20.02 -2.87
C GLN A 120 2.87 -18.70 -2.21
N LEU A 121 1.91 -17.77 -2.09
CA LEU A 121 2.13 -16.50 -1.40
C LEU A 121 2.60 -16.75 0.04
N LYS A 122 1.99 -17.70 0.75
CA LYS A 122 2.39 -18.05 2.13
C LYS A 122 3.85 -18.50 2.20
N GLN A 123 4.29 -19.36 1.27
CA GLN A 123 5.67 -19.81 1.20
C GLN A 123 6.63 -18.65 0.91
N GLU A 124 6.30 -17.80 -0.06
CA GLU A 124 7.09 -16.61 -0.42
C GLU A 124 7.17 -15.61 0.75
N PHE A 125 6.06 -15.42 1.46
CA PHE A 125 5.98 -14.53 2.62
C PHE A 125 6.87 -15.03 3.76
N ILE A 126 6.78 -16.32 4.12
CA ILE A 126 7.59 -16.90 5.20
C ILE A 126 9.09 -16.86 4.89
N ALA A 127 9.47 -16.93 3.61
CA ALA A 127 10.87 -16.80 3.20
C ALA A 127 11.46 -15.41 3.46
N VAL A 128 10.60 -14.38 3.57
CA VAL A 128 10.98 -12.99 3.86
C VAL A 128 10.76 -12.65 5.34
N TYR A 129 9.64 -13.09 5.90
CA TYR A 129 9.20 -12.88 7.28
C TYR A 129 8.88 -14.23 7.94
N PRO A 130 9.85 -14.89 8.59
CA PRO A 130 9.66 -16.20 9.21
C PRO A 130 8.57 -16.25 10.29
N GLN A 131 8.19 -15.10 10.84
CA GLN A 131 7.11 -14.92 11.80
C GLN A 131 5.71 -15.09 11.16
N GLY A 132 5.63 -15.11 9.82
CA GLY A 132 4.38 -15.22 9.07
C GLY A 132 3.61 -13.90 8.98
N PHE A 133 2.36 -14.00 8.53
CA PHE A 133 1.51 -12.83 8.33
C PHE A 133 1.18 -12.13 9.65
N SER A 134 1.26 -10.80 9.62
CA SER A 134 0.71 -9.87 10.62
C SER A 134 0.39 -8.56 9.92
N GLY A 135 -0.42 -7.68 10.53
CA GLY A 135 -0.64 -6.34 9.98
C GLY A 135 0.67 -5.57 9.75
N ASP A 136 1.62 -5.70 10.68
CA ASP A 136 2.93 -5.05 10.59
C ASP A 136 3.85 -5.66 9.50
N ASN A 137 3.77 -6.97 9.24
CA ASN A 137 4.59 -7.61 8.21
C ASN A 137 3.99 -7.46 6.80
N ILE A 138 2.67 -7.24 6.71
CA ILE A 138 1.96 -6.97 5.45
C ILE A 138 2.17 -5.50 5.01
N THR A 139 2.39 -4.59 5.96
CA THR A 139 2.53 -3.14 5.70
C THR A 139 3.97 -2.65 5.64
#